data_AF-A0A522Z0M2-F1
#
_entry.id   AF-A0A522Z0M2-F1
#
_cell.length_a   1.000
_cell.length_b   1.000
_cell.length_c   1.000
_cell.angle_alpha   90.00
_cell.angle_beta   90.00
_cell.angle_gamma   90.00
#
_symmetry.space_group_name_H-M   'P 1'
#
loop_
_entity.id
_entity.type
_entity.pdbx_description
1 polymer ?
#
loop_
_entity_poly.entity_id
_entity_poly.type
_entity_poly.pdbx_seq_one_letter_code
_entity_poly.pdbx_strand_id
1 'polypeptide(L)'
;MRGRSLTELSDAELFSELKRLVAIERESTVDVLRHLAEVDRRRVVGYTGAPSLFVYCVRVLGYSEGAAYRRIHAARCAREFPRVYVLLRRGRISLTTVSLLAPHICRENYRSLLERACGMTRYEVERLVAELAPRREPRETIRPLGAPPAPPASDSTEGTLPMLGAMPETPPAQVDGGSAPSAASEAVAPEAPRRVEFRFSAGEAFLAKVRRARQVLSHKHPYGRLEDILDEAVEALLDKRDPDRRIARLEKRRAAKTAPVRVTSATG
;
A
#
# COMPACT_ATOMS: atom_id res chain seq x y z
N MET A 1 -39.31 25.58 3.01
CA MET A 1 -39.44 24.89 4.32
C MET A 1 -38.40 25.30 5.36
N ARG A 2 -37.48 26.25 5.12
CA ARG A 2 -36.66 26.81 6.20
C ARG A 2 -37.54 27.72 7.06
N GLY A 3 -38.05 27.22 8.18
CA GLY A 3 -38.80 28.03 9.15
C GLY A 3 -39.91 27.36 9.95
N ARG A 4 -40.33 26.11 9.66
CA ARG A 4 -41.28 25.38 10.52
C ARG A 4 -40.55 24.44 11.48
N SER A 5 -41.04 24.36 12.72
CA SER A 5 -40.52 23.38 13.68
C SER A 5 -40.89 21.97 13.23
N LEU A 6 -39.98 20.99 13.42
CA LEU A 6 -40.27 19.58 13.12
C LEU A 6 -41.45 19.03 13.92
N THR A 7 -41.74 19.64 15.08
CA THR A 7 -42.84 19.28 15.97
C THR A 7 -44.22 19.67 15.43
N GLU A 8 -44.28 20.51 14.39
CA GLU A 8 -45.54 21.00 13.79
C GLU A 8 -45.93 20.22 12.53
N LEU A 9 -45.08 19.29 12.08
CA LEU A 9 -45.32 18.47 10.90
C LEU A 9 -46.18 17.26 11.26
N SER A 10 -47.12 16.90 10.39
CA SER A 10 -47.77 15.59 10.45
C SER A 10 -46.79 14.46 10.13
N ASP A 11 -47.08 13.24 10.58
CA ASP A 11 -46.26 12.06 10.28
C ASP A 11 -46.05 11.86 8.77
N ALA A 12 -47.10 12.08 7.97
CA ALA A 12 -47.04 11.96 6.51
C ALA A 12 -46.11 13.00 5.87
N GLU A 13 -46.13 14.24 6.35
CA GLU A 13 -45.21 15.30 5.91
C GLU A 13 -43.78 14.98 6.34
N LEU A 14 -43.58 14.49 7.56
CA LEU A 14 -42.26 14.13 8.09
C LEU A 14 -41.61 13.01 7.26
N PHE A 15 -42.33 11.93 6.96
CA PHE A 15 -41.81 10.84 6.12
C PHE A 15 -41.55 11.29 4.68
N SER A 16 -42.39 12.18 4.13
CA SER A 16 -42.22 12.72 2.78
C SER A 16 -41.00 13.62 2.69
N GLU A 17 -40.80 14.49 3.67
CA GLU A 17 -39.64 15.38 3.75
C GLU A 17 -38.35 14.58 4.00
N LEU A 18 -38.38 13.56 4.86
CA LEU A 18 -37.24 12.66 5.06
C LEU A 18 -36.82 11.96 3.76
N LYS A 19 -37.77 11.42 3.00
CA LYS A 19 -37.49 10.81 1.67
C LYS A 19 -36.86 11.82 0.71
N ARG A 20 -37.34 13.06 0.71
CA ARG A 20 -36.81 14.15 -0.11
C ARG A 20 -35.37 14.51 0.28
N LEU A 21 -35.09 14.63 1.58
CA LEU A 21 -33.76 14.92 2.11
C LEU A 21 -32.77 13.80 1.80
N VAL A 22 -33.18 12.54 1.91
CA VAL A 22 -32.34 11.38 1.53
C VAL A 22 -32.03 11.37 0.03
N ALA A 23 -32.97 11.79 -0.82
CA ALA A 23 -32.68 11.93 -2.26
C ALA A 23 -31.61 12.99 -2.53
N ILE A 24 -31.73 14.15 -1.86
CA ILE A 24 -30.73 15.25 -1.94
C ILE A 24 -29.37 14.81 -1.40
N GLU A 25 -29.34 14.06 -0.29
CA GLU A 25 -28.12 13.51 0.28
C GLU A 25 -27.40 12.58 -0.73
N ARG A 26 -28.16 11.72 -1.42
CA ARG A 26 -27.60 10.81 -2.44
C ARG A 26 -27.07 11.57 -3.65
N GLU A 27 -27.77 12.61 -4.10
CA GLU A 27 -27.30 13.49 -5.17
C GLU A 27 -26.00 14.19 -4.78
N SER A 28 -26.00 14.81 -3.60
CA SER A 28 -24.82 15.49 -3.05
C SER A 28 -23.63 14.54 -2.89
N THR A 29 -23.88 13.31 -2.43
CA THR A 29 -22.85 12.27 -2.32
C THR A 29 -22.26 11.93 -3.70
N VAL A 30 -23.10 11.77 -4.71
CA VAL A 30 -22.66 11.48 -6.08
C VAL A 30 -21.83 12.64 -6.64
N ASP A 31 -22.20 13.89 -6.36
CA ASP A 31 -21.43 15.06 -6.78
C ASP A 31 -20.07 15.12 -6.08
N VAL A 32 -20.01 14.83 -4.78
CA VAL A 32 -18.74 14.67 -4.06
C VAL A 32 -17.87 13.61 -4.74
N LEU A 33 -18.43 12.46 -5.12
CA LEU A 33 -17.66 11.41 -5.79
C LEU A 33 -17.16 11.83 -7.17
N ARG A 34 -17.90 12.62 -7.94
CA ARG A 34 -17.45 13.16 -9.23
C ARG A 34 -16.26 14.11 -9.06
N HIS A 35 -16.37 15.03 -8.11
CA HIS A 35 -15.27 15.96 -7.81
C HIS A 35 -14.05 15.20 -7.30
N LEU A 36 -14.25 14.23 -6.41
CA LEU A 36 -13.18 13.40 -5.88
C LEU A 36 -12.49 12.58 -6.99
N ALA A 37 -13.26 12.05 -7.93
CA ALA A 37 -12.74 11.32 -9.09
C ALA A 37 -11.88 12.20 -10.01
N GLU A 38 -12.26 13.48 -10.15
CA GLU A 38 -11.51 14.46 -10.94
C GLU A 38 -10.25 14.94 -10.22
N VAL A 39 -10.32 15.19 -8.92
CA VAL A 39 -9.15 15.50 -8.08
C VAL A 39 -8.13 14.34 -8.11
N ASP A 40 -8.61 13.10 -8.03
CA ASP A 40 -7.78 11.89 -8.17
C ASP A 40 -7.13 11.79 -9.55
N ARG A 41 -7.89 12.10 -10.62
CA ARG A 41 -7.39 12.06 -12.01
C ARG A 41 -6.29 13.08 -12.25
N ARG A 42 -6.48 14.32 -11.77
CA ARG A 42 -5.50 15.41 -11.96
C ARG A 42 -4.32 15.35 -10.99
N ARG A 43 -4.40 14.54 -9.93
CA ARG A 43 -3.39 14.46 -8.85
C ARG A 43 -3.06 15.81 -8.20
N VAL A 44 -4.05 16.70 -8.10
CA VAL A 44 -3.91 18.09 -7.63
C VAL A 44 -3.93 18.26 -6.10
N VAL A 45 -3.96 17.16 -5.36
CA VAL A 45 -3.99 17.19 -3.89
C VAL A 45 -2.71 17.80 -3.30
N GLY A 46 -1.59 17.75 -4.02
CA GLY A 46 -0.32 18.33 -3.57
C GLY A 46 -0.39 19.82 -3.26
N TYR A 47 -1.24 20.58 -3.95
CA TYR A 47 -1.42 22.03 -3.70
C TYR A 47 -1.99 22.33 -2.31
N THR A 48 -2.61 21.35 -1.64
CA THR A 48 -3.20 21.53 -0.31
C THR A 48 -2.24 21.10 0.81
N GLY A 49 -1.00 20.73 0.49
CA GLY A 49 -0.01 20.21 1.44
C GLY A 49 -0.28 18.77 1.93
N ALA A 50 -1.29 18.08 1.37
CA ALA A 50 -1.61 16.71 1.75
C ALA A 50 -0.79 15.71 0.89
N PRO A 51 -0.10 14.72 1.52
CA PRO A 51 0.78 13.79 0.81
C PRO A 51 0.03 12.74 -0.05
N SER A 52 -1.30 12.61 0.12
CA SER A 52 -2.13 11.74 -0.72
C SER A 52 -3.59 12.14 -0.67
N LEU A 53 -4.39 11.68 -1.65
CA LEU A 53 -5.84 11.87 -1.66
C LEU A 53 -6.51 11.31 -0.40
N PHE A 54 -6.00 10.18 0.13
CA PHE A 54 -6.50 9.60 1.37
C PHE A 54 -6.29 10.54 2.55
N VAL A 55 -5.07 11.07 2.70
CA VAL A 55 -4.76 12.01 3.77
C VAL A 55 -5.57 13.30 3.63
N TYR A 56 -5.77 13.80 2.41
CA TYR A 56 -6.66 14.94 2.15
C TYR A 56 -8.10 14.67 2.59
N CYS A 57 -8.67 13.52 2.24
CA CYS A 57 -10.02 13.14 2.66
C CYS A 57 -10.17 13.08 4.18
N VAL A 58 -9.14 12.57 4.88
CA VAL A 58 -9.20 12.40 6.34
C VAL A 58 -8.89 13.70 7.08
N ARG A 59 -7.79 14.37 6.74
CA ARG A 59 -7.26 15.52 7.49
C ARG A 59 -7.86 16.85 7.07
N VAL A 60 -8.24 17.00 5.80
CA VAL A 60 -8.80 18.27 5.27
C VAL A 60 -10.32 18.21 5.14
N LEU A 61 -10.88 17.12 4.59
CA LEU A 61 -12.33 16.97 4.45
C LEU A 61 -13.03 16.37 5.68
N GLY A 62 -12.27 15.93 6.69
CA GLY A 62 -12.81 15.43 7.96
C GLY A 62 -13.49 14.06 7.89
N TYR A 63 -13.27 13.26 6.84
CA TYR A 63 -13.82 11.91 6.79
C TYR A 63 -13.08 10.96 7.75
N SER A 64 -13.80 10.01 8.34
CA SER A 64 -13.15 8.85 8.95
C SER A 64 -12.41 8.02 7.90
N GLU A 65 -11.39 7.28 8.30
CA GLU A 65 -10.57 6.48 7.38
C GLU A 65 -11.40 5.54 6.50
N GLY A 66 -12.34 4.81 7.10
CA GLY A 66 -13.24 3.93 6.37
C GLY A 66 -14.18 4.69 5.42
N ALA A 67 -14.62 5.89 5.80
CA ALA A 67 -15.44 6.75 4.96
C ALA A 67 -14.66 7.31 3.76
N ALA A 68 -13.40 7.68 3.96
CA ALA A 68 -12.47 8.12 2.92
C ALA A 68 -12.17 6.98 1.95
N TYR A 69 -11.82 5.79 2.46
CA TYR A 69 -11.55 4.60 1.65
C TYR A 69 -12.71 4.28 0.71
N ARG A 70 -13.94 4.16 1.23
CA ARG A 70 -15.12 3.86 0.42
C ARG A 70 -15.37 4.90 -0.66
N ARG A 71 -15.22 6.20 -0.33
CA ARG A 71 -15.42 7.30 -1.28
C ARG A 71 -14.38 7.28 -2.38
N ILE A 72 -13.09 7.09 -2.05
CA ILE A 72 -12.02 7.03 -3.04
C ILE A 72 -12.23 5.85 -3.99
N HIS A 73 -12.51 4.65 -3.44
CA HIS A 73 -12.79 3.46 -4.24
C HIS A 73 -14.03 3.64 -5.12
N ALA A 74 -15.12 4.17 -4.57
CA ALA A 74 -16.34 4.43 -5.32
C ALA A 74 -16.15 5.50 -6.41
N ALA A 75 -15.39 6.57 -6.12
CA ALA A 75 -15.09 7.63 -7.09
C ALA A 75 -14.27 7.09 -8.27
N ARG A 76 -13.22 6.31 -8.00
CA ARG A 76 -12.40 5.67 -9.05
C ARG A 76 -13.22 4.71 -9.89
N CYS A 77 -13.99 3.82 -9.25
CA CYS A 77 -14.85 2.86 -9.93
C CYS A 77 -15.94 3.57 -10.76
N ALA A 78 -16.59 4.59 -10.22
CA ALA A 78 -17.65 5.31 -10.93
C ALA A 78 -17.13 6.18 -12.09
N ARG A 79 -15.89 6.64 -12.03
CA ARG A 79 -15.22 7.31 -13.16
C ARG A 79 -15.06 6.37 -14.35
N GLU A 80 -14.66 5.12 -14.09
CA GLU A 80 -14.48 4.10 -15.12
C GLU A 80 -15.82 3.52 -15.60
N PHE A 81 -16.77 3.36 -14.69
CA PHE A 81 -18.11 2.80 -14.94
C PHE A 81 -19.20 3.79 -14.50
N PRO A 82 -19.58 4.78 -15.35
CA PRO A 82 -20.54 5.84 -14.98
C PRO A 82 -21.91 5.37 -14.52
N ARG A 83 -22.30 4.12 -14.84
CA ARG A 83 -23.53 3.48 -14.35
C ARG A 83 -23.60 3.43 -12.81
N VAL A 84 -22.45 3.36 -12.14
CA VAL A 84 -22.35 3.40 -10.68
C VAL A 84 -22.96 4.69 -10.10
N TYR A 85 -22.70 5.86 -10.72
CA TYR A 85 -23.30 7.13 -10.28
C TYR A 85 -24.83 7.11 -10.36
N VAL A 86 -25.37 6.50 -11.42
CA VAL A 86 -26.84 6.39 -11.60
C VAL A 86 -27.45 5.52 -10.51
N LEU A 87 -26.83 4.39 -10.19
CA LEU A 87 -27.31 3.47 -9.18
C LEU A 87 -27.19 4.03 -7.76
N LEU A 88 -26.09 4.73 -7.45
CA LEU A 88 -25.90 5.42 -6.17
C LEU A 88 -26.95 6.53 -5.97
N ARG A 89 -27.18 7.36 -7.00
CA ARG A 89 -28.20 8.43 -6.96
C ARG A 89 -29.60 7.88 -6.71
N ARG A 90 -29.94 6.75 -7.34
CA ARG A 90 -31.21 6.04 -7.12
C ARG A 90 -31.28 5.26 -5.80
N GLY A 91 -30.18 5.20 -5.03
CA GLY A 91 -30.11 4.42 -3.80
C GLY A 91 -30.21 2.90 -4.01
N ARG A 92 -29.91 2.41 -5.22
CA ARG A 92 -29.98 0.97 -5.55
C ARG A 92 -28.75 0.21 -5.09
N ILE A 93 -27.62 0.89 -4.94
CA ILE A 93 -26.37 0.34 -4.38
C ILE A 93 -25.82 1.33 -3.34
N SER A 94 -25.02 0.84 -2.41
CA SER A 94 -24.36 1.66 -1.37
C SER A 94 -22.89 1.91 -1.70
N LEU A 95 -22.27 2.91 -1.06
CA LEU A 95 -20.82 3.15 -1.15
C LEU A 95 -20.01 1.92 -0.71
N THR A 96 -20.48 1.20 0.30
CA THR A 96 -19.86 -0.03 0.79
C THR A 96 -19.89 -1.12 -0.28
N THR A 97 -21.06 -1.34 -0.90
CA THR A 97 -21.24 -2.28 -2.01
C THR A 97 -20.28 -1.99 -3.14
N VAL A 98 -20.20 -0.73 -3.58
CA VAL A 98 -19.28 -0.32 -4.66
C VAL A 98 -17.83 -0.57 -4.26
N SER A 99 -17.43 -0.22 -3.04
CA SER A 99 -16.05 -0.41 -2.58
C SER A 99 -15.60 -1.88 -2.54
N LEU A 100 -16.50 -2.79 -2.18
CA LEU A 100 -16.23 -4.24 -2.14
C LEU A 100 -16.18 -4.84 -3.55
N LEU A 101 -17.00 -4.34 -4.47
CA LEU A 101 -17.05 -4.86 -5.84
C LEU A 101 -15.99 -4.24 -6.75
N ALA A 102 -15.51 -3.03 -6.46
CA ALA A 102 -14.56 -2.31 -7.31
C ALA A 102 -13.34 -3.14 -7.78
N PRO A 103 -12.71 -4.01 -6.94
CA PRO A 103 -11.60 -4.86 -7.39
C PRO A 103 -11.99 -5.98 -8.38
N HIS A 104 -13.27 -6.30 -8.48
CA HIS A 104 -13.80 -7.42 -9.27
C HIS A 104 -14.63 -6.96 -10.48
N ILE A 105 -14.84 -5.65 -10.63
CA ILE A 105 -15.55 -5.08 -11.78
C ILE A 105 -14.56 -4.91 -12.94
N CYS A 106 -14.96 -5.37 -14.12
CA CYS A 106 -14.26 -5.18 -15.39
C CYS A 106 -15.27 -4.79 -16.50
N ARG A 107 -14.77 -4.39 -17.67
CA ARG A 107 -15.62 -3.92 -18.79
C ARG A 107 -16.59 -4.98 -19.29
N GLU A 108 -16.26 -6.25 -19.11
CA GLU A 108 -17.06 -7.39 -19.56
C GLU A 108 -18.19 -7.72 -18.56
N ASN A 109 -17.95 -7.56 -17.26
CA ASN A 109 -18.89 -8.01 -16.21
C ASN A 109 -19.69 -6.89 -15.52
N TYR A 110 -19.30 -5.62 -15.69
CA TYR A 110 -19.81 -4.54 -14.83
C TYR A 110 -21.34 -4.40 -14.86
N ARG A 111 -21.99 -4.63 -16.01
CA ARG A 111 -23.45 -4.47 -16.13
C ARG A 111 -24.19 -5.51 -15.30
N SER A 112 -23.91 -6.78 -15.52
CA SER A 112 -24.58 -7.89 -14.82
C SER A 112 -24.22 -7.90 -13.34
N LEU A 113 -22.97 -7.59 -12.99
CA LEU A 113 -22.53 -7.55 -11.60
C LEU A 113 -23.20 -6.42 -10.81
N LEU A 114 -23.28 -5.21 -11.38
CA LEU A 114 -23.97 -4.09 -10.73
C LEU A 114 -25.48 -4.32 -10.61
N GLU A 115 -26.10 -5.00 -11.58
CA GLU A 115 -27.51 -5.38 -11.51
C GLU A 115 -27.76 -6.39 -10.39
N ARG A 116 -26.93 -7.44 -10.27
CA ARG A 116 -26.99 -8.41 -9.17
C ARG A 116 -26.82 -7.72 -7.81
N ALA A 117 -25.90 -6.77 -7.71
CA ALA A 117 -25.59 -6.07 -6.47
C ALA A 117 -26.68 -5.09 -6.00
N CYS A 118 -27.72 -4.83 -6.80
CA CYS A 118 -28.77 -3.90 -6.45
C CYS A 118 -29.61 -4.41 -5.26
N GLY A 119 -29.71 -3.61 -4.20
CA GLY A 119 -30.51 -3.92 -3.02
C GLY A 119 -29.88 -4.93 -2.05
N MET A 120 -28.67 -5.44 -2.34
CA MET A 120 -27.99 -6.38 -1.47
C MET A 120 -27.46 -5.71 -0.20
N THR A 121 -27.55 -6.43 0.91
CA THR A 121 -26.87 -6.11 2.17
C THR A 121 -25.36 -6.29 2.02
N ARG A 122 -24.60 -5.71 2.95
CA ARG A 122 -23.15 -5.87 2.98
C ARG A 122 -22.73 -7.35 2.98
N TYR A 123 -23.37 -8.18 3.80
CA TYR A 123 -23.06 -9.60 3.91
C TYR A 123 -23.29 -10.37 2.60
N GLU A 124 -24.39 -10.07 1.91
CA GLU A 124 -24.69 -10.68 0.61
C GLU A 124 -23.69 -10.27 -0.47
N VAL A 125 -23.21 -9.02 -0.43
CA VAL A 125 -22.16 -8.55 -1.34
C VAL A 125 -20.83 -9.25 -1.04
N GLU A 126 -20.47 -9.45 0.23
CA GLU A 126 -19.27 -10.19 0.62
C GLU A 126 -19.34 -11.66 0.12
N ARG A 127 -20.52 -12.30 0.20
CA ARG A 127 -20.75 -13.63 -0.38
C ARG A 127 -20.62 -13.62 -1.90
N LEU A 128 -21.20 -12.64 -2.58
CA LEU A 128 -21.08 -12.45 -4.03
C LEU A 128 -19.60 -12.27 -4.44
N VAL A 129 -18.83 -11.51 -3.68
CA VAL A 129 -17.39 -11.34 -3.91
C VAL A 129 -16.63 -12.66 -3.75
N ALA A 130 -16.97 -13.45 -2.73
CA ALA A 130 -16.37 -14.77 -2.52
C ALA A 130 -16.66 -15.76 -3.67
N GLU A 131 -17.85 -15.68 -4.28
CA GLU A 131 -18.19 -16.45 -5.49
C GLU A 131 -17.35 -16.03 -6.71
N LEU A 132 -17.14 -14.73 -6.89
CA LEU A 132 -16.41 -14.17 -8.04
C LEU A 132 -14.90 -14.41 -7.97
N ALA A 133 -14.35 -14.44 -6.75
CA ALA A 133 -12.95 -14.70 -6.50
C ALA A 133 -12.81 -15.74 -5.37
N PRO A 134 -12.97 -17.04 -5.67
CA PRO A 134 -12.61 -18.10 -4.75
C PRO A 134 -11.17 -17.84 -4.31
N ARG A 135 -10.94 -17.75 -2.99
CA ARG A 135 -9.68 -17.34 -2.36
C ARG A 135 -8.49 -17.97 -3.09
N ARG A 136 -7.85 -17.21 -3.99
CA ARG A 136 -6.54 -17.54 -4.52
C ARG A 136 -5.55 -17.22 -3.42
N GLU A 137 -4.69 -18.17 -3.08
CA GLU A 137 -3.60 -17.96 -2.14
C GLU A 137 -2.87 -16.66 -2.54
N PRO A 138 -2.68 -15.70 -1.62
CA PRO A 138 -1.96 -14.49 -1.95
C PRO A 138 -0.56 -14.89 -2.39
N ARG A 139 -0.17 -14.39 -3.58
CA ARG A 139 1.15 -14.61 -4.15
C ARG A 139 2.21 -14.12 -3.16
N GLU A 140 3.26 -14.91 -3.00
CA GLU A 140 4.43 -14.54 -2.22
C GLU A 140 5.03 -13.26 -2.82
N THR A 141 5.14 -12.21 -2.02
CA THR A 141 5.76 -10.96 -2.44
C THR A 141 6.82 -10.57 -1.42
N ILE A 142 8.05 -10.40 -1.90
CA ILE A 142 9.17 -9.85 -1.14
C ILE A 142 9.33 -8.40 -1.59
N ARG A 143 9.11 -7.44 -0.69
CA ARG A 143 9.33 -6.01 -0.99
C ARG A 143 10.46 -5.46 -0.12
N PRO A 144 11.56 -4.97 -0.70
CA PRO A 144 12.58 -4.25 0.05
C PRO A 144 12.01 -2.90 0.50
N LEU A 145 12.11 -2.58 1.78
CA LEU A 145 11.72 -1.29 2.33
C LEU A 145 12.98 -0.41 2.35
N GLY A 146 13.12 0.48 1.36
CA GLY A 146 14.24 1.44 1.33
C GLY A 146 14.69 1.99 -0.02
N ALA A 147 14.09 1.64 -1.16
CA ALA A 147 14.41 2.32 -2.42
C ALA A 147 13.50 3.53 -2.62
N PRO A 148 14.02 4.76 -2.85
CA PRO A 148 13.21 5.85 -3.38
C PRO A 148 12.62 5.41 -4.72
N PRO A 149 11.37 5.81 -5.06
CA PRO A 149 10.78 5.45 -6.33
C PRO A 149 11.65 6.01 -7.46
N ALA A 150 12.20 5.14 -8.30
CA ALA A 150 12.86 5.57 -9.53
C ALA A 150 11.84 6.32 -10.40
N PRO A 151 12.21 7.44 -11.03
CA PRO A 151 11.32 8.11 -11.98
C PRO A 151 11.03 7.17 -13.15
N PRO A 152 9.81 7.17 -13.70
CA PRO A 152 9.51 6.39 -14.89
C PRO A 152 10.39 6.88 -16.05
N ALA A 153 11.13 5.96 -16.66
CA ALA A 153 11.85 6.19 -17.90
C ALA A 153 10.88 6.76 -18.94
N SER A 154 11.23 7.93 -19.47
CA SER A 154 10.53 8.49 -20.63
C SER A 154 10.98 7.73 -21.86
N ASP A 155 10.04 7.04 -22.50
CA ASP A 155 10.15 6.63 -23.89
C ASP A 155 10.37 7.89 -24.73
N SER A 156 11.53 7.98 -25.38
CA SER A 156 11.78 8.92 -26.47
C SER A 156 12.32 8.13 -27.65
N THR A 157 11.39 7.77 -28.53
CA THR A 157 11.66 7.36 -29.92
C THR A 157 12.53 8.39 -30.62
N GLU A 158 13.60 7.90 -31.26
CA GLU A 158 14.51 8.66 -32.11
C GLU A 158 13.80 9.27 -33.33
N GLY A 159 14.15 10.51 -33.66
CA GLY A 159 13.71 11.23 -34.85
C GLY A 159 14.61 12.44 -35.13
N THR A 160 15.69 12.20 -35.86
CA THR A 160 16.47 13.03 -36.81
C THR A 160 16.51 14.58 -36.69
N LEU A 161 17.75 15.10 -36.66
CA LEU A 161 18.33 16.47 -36.68
C LEU A 161 17.85 17.40 -37.85
N PRO A 162 18.27 18.71 -38.03
CA PRO A 162 19.36 19.49 -37.40
C PRO A 162 19.18 21.05 -37.18
N MET A 163 20.18 21.64 -36.49
CA MET A 163 20.89 22.93 -36.75
C MET A 163 20.49 24.30 -36.12
N LEU A 164 21.57 25.04 -35.73
CA LEU A 164 21.75 26.46 -35.34
C LEU A 164 21.13 26.92 -34.00
N GLY A 165 21.81 27.61 -33.08
CA GLY A 165 23.14 28.20 -32.98
C GLY A 165 23.20 29.10 -31.71
N ALA A 166 24.42 29.52 -31.34
CA ALA A 166 24.77 30.59 -30.39
C ALA A 166 24.67 30.34 -28.85
N MET A 167 25.84 30.14 -28.24
CA MET A 167 26.28 30.74 -26.97
C MET A 167 26.67 32.22 -27.21
N PRO A 168 26.93 33.12 -26.22
CA PRO A 168 27.48 32.84 -24.88
C PRO A 168 27.03 33.73 -23.68
N GLU A 169 27.51 33.36 -22.47
CA GLU A 169 28.06 34.18 -21.34
C GLU A 169 27.39 35.50 -20.88
N THR A 170 27.31 35.95 -19.61
CA THR A 170 28.03 35.73 -18.33
C THR A 170 27.25 36.36 -17.14
N PRO A 171 27.54 36.00 -15.86
CA PRO A 171 27.06 36.64 -14.60
C PRO A 171 28.03 37.79 -14.17
N PRO A 172 27.78 38.69 -13.17
CA PRO A 172 27.62 38.36 -11.73
C PRO A 172 26.82 39.37 -10.85
N ALA A 173 26.59 39.04 -9.57
CA ALA A 173 26.88 39.88 -8.39
C ALA A 173 26.11 39.39 -7.15
N GLN A 174 26.87 38.89 -6.17
CA GLN A 174 26.45 38.71 -4.79
C GLN A 174 26.55 40.04 -4.04
N VAL A 175 25.66 40.28 -3.09
CA VAL A 175 25.95 41.05 -1.88
C VAL A 175 25.50 40.27 -0.67
N ASP A 176 26.37 40.31 0.32
CA ASP A 176 26.52 39.45 1.48
C ASP A 176 26.35 40.30 2.75
N GLY A 177 26.03 39.66 3.88
CA GLY A 177 26.13 40.24 5.23
C GLY A 177 24.80 40.35 6.02
N GLY A 178 24.60 39.65 7.15
CA GLY A 178 25.52 38.75 7.84
C GLY A 178 24.92 38.14 9.13
N SER A 179 25.43 36.93 9.43
CA SER A 179 25.69 36.21 10.70
C SER A 179 24.64 36.16 11.82
N ALA A 180 24.07 34.98 12.18
CA ALA A 180 24.65 33.81 12.90
C ALA A 180 24.78 34.07 14.42
N PRO A 181 24.70 33.06 15.35
CA PRO A 181 25.06 31.65 15.16
C PRO A 181 24.12 30.61 15.83
N SER A 182 24.22 29.33 15.47
CA SER A 182 24.22 28.23 16.46
C SER A 182 24.48 26.86 15.82
N ALA A 183 25.60 26.27 16.26
CA ALA A 183 25.85 24.84 16.49
C ALA A 183 25.57 23.81 15.39
N ALA A 184 26.68 23.20 14.97
CA ALA A 184 26.82 21.83 14.47
C ALA A 184 25.73 20.84 14.91
N SER A 185 25.15 20.16 13.93
CA SER A 185 24.96 18.71 14.03
C SER A 185 24.95 18.11 12.63
N GLU A 186 26.12 17.61 12.21
CA GLU A 186 26.18 16.42 11.36
C GLU A 186 25.46 15.29 12.11
N ALA A 187 24.15 15.23 11.98
CA ALA A 187 23.40 14.04 12.33
C ALA A 187 23.42 13.14 11.09
N VAL A 188 24.47 12.33 10.99
CA VAL A 188 24.41 11.07 10.26
C VAL A 188 23.19 10.33 10.80
N ALA A 189 22.07 10.39 10.07
CA ALA A 189 20.91 9.58 10.38
C ALA A 189 21.41 8.12 10.35
N PRO A 190 21.22 7.34 11.44
CA PRO A 190 21.66 5.95 11.42
C PRO A 190 20.97 5.29 10.23
N GLU A 191 21.76 4.71 9.31
CA GLU A 191 21.25 3.86 8.24
C GLU A 191 20.31 2.85 8.90
N ALA A 192 19.00 3.09 8.77
CA ALA A 192 18.03 2.14 9.26
C ALA A 192 18.35 0.83 8.56
N PRO A 193 18.57 -0.29 9.30
CA PRO A 193 19.00 -1.53 8.70
C PRO A 193 18.02 -1.88 7.58
N ARG A 194 18.53 -2.21 6.38
CA ARG A 194 17.71 -2.58 5.23
C ARG A 194 16.75 -3.69 5.65
N ARG A 195 15.47 -3.36 5.82
CA ARG A 195 14.44 -4.33 6.20
C ARG A 195 13.71 -4.81 4.95
N VAL A 196 13.38 -6.09 4.96
CA VAL A 196 12.59 -6.72 3.90
C VAL A 196 11.27 -7.19 4.51
N GLU A 197 10.16 -6.88 3.85
CA GLU A 197 8.85 -7.41 4.25
C GLU A 197 8.60 -8.74 3.54
N PHE A 198 8.37 -9.81 4.32
CA PHE A 198 7.94 -11.11 3.82
C PHE A 198 6.43 -11.27 4.01
N ARG A 199 5.69 -11.49 2.92
CA ARG A 199 4.26 -11.81 2.96
C ARG A 199 3.97 -13.06 2.13
N PHE A 200 3.46 -14.10 2.78
CA PHE A 200 3.04 -15.35 2.14
C PHE A 200 1.86 -15.97 2.91
N SER A 201 1.19 -16.92 2.27
CA SER A 201 0.22 -17.81 2.93
C SER A 201 0.80 -19.22 3.06
N ALA A 202 0.49 -19.89 4.17
CA ALA A 202 0.95 -21.24 4.42
C ALA A 202 -0.13 -22.04 5.13
N GLY A 203 -0.13 -23.36 4.90
CA GLY A 203 -1.07 -24.28 5.54
C GLY A 203 -0.86 -24.44 7.05
N GLU A 204 -1.86 -24.97 7.75
CA GLU A 204 -1.82 -25.16 9.21
C GLU A 204 -0.65 -26.01 9.71
N ALA A 205 -0.24 -27.02 8.93
CA ALA A 205 0.93 -27.84 9.23
C ALA A 205 2.24 -27.04 9.28
N PHE A 206 2.38 -25.98 8.47
CA PHE A 206 3.54 -25.10 8.51
C PHE A 206 3.51 -24.22 9.76
N LEU A 207 2.34 -23.65 10.09
CA LEU A 207 2.16 -22.87 11.31
C LEU A 207 2.47 -23.69 12.58
N ALA A 208 2.08 -24.97 12.60
CA ALA A 208 2.42 -25.90 13.68
C ALA A 208 3.95 -26.07 13.82
N LYS A 209 4.68 -26.18 12.70
CA LYS A 209 6.15 -26.24 12.69
C LYS A 209 6.78 -24.95 13.20
N VAL A 210 6.29 -23.77 12.77
CA VAL A 210 6.79 -22.46 13.23
C VAL A 210 6.54 -22.28 14.73
N ARG A 211 5.35 -22.68 15.23
CA ARG A 211 5.05 -22.66 16.67
C ARG A 211 5.97 -23.58 17.46
N ARG A 212 6.23 -24.80 16.97
CA ARG A 212 7.16 -25.73 17.59
C ARG A 212 8.59 -25.19 17.59
N ALA A 213 9.04 -24.57 16.50
CA ALA A 213 10.35 -23.93 16.43
C ALA A 213 10.48 -22.81 17.47
N ARG A 214 9.45 -21.96 17.63
CA ARG A 214 9.41 -20.93 18.69
C ARG A 214 9.54 -21.51 20.10
N GLN A 215 8.89 -22.65 20.37
CA GLN A 215 8.98 -23.33 21.67
C GLN A 215 10.39 -23.90 21.93
N VAL A 216 11.03 -24.49 20.91
CA VAL A 216 12.37 -25.07 21.04
C VAL A 216 13.43 -23.98 21.23
N LEU A 217 13.26 -22.84 20.56
CA LEU A 217 14.22 -21.73 20.61
C LEU A 217 13.92 -20.71 21.71
N SER A 218 12.93 -20.96 22.57
CA SER A 218 12.53 -20.00 23.63
C SER A 218 13.62 -19.73 24.66
N HIS A 219 14.54 -20.67 24.88
CA HIS A 219 15.70 -20.51 25.77
C HIS A 219 16.78 -19.58 25.18
N LYS A 220 16.88 -19.49 23.85
CA LYS A 220 17.86 -18.62 23.17
C LYS A 220 17.28 -17.27 22.76
N HIS A 221 16.00 -17.25 22.37
CA HIS A 221 15.30 -16.07 21.87
C HIS A 221 14.03 -15.80 22.70
N PRO A 222 14.15 -15.17 23.88
CA PRO A 222 13.03 -15.00 24.83
C PRO A 222 11.87 -14.15 24.27
N TYR A 223 12.14 -13.26 23.31
CA TYR A 223 11.12 -12.44 22.65
C TYR A 223 10.43 -13.15 21.47
N GLY A 224 11.00 -14.26 20.98
CA GLY A 224 10.44 -15.09 19.92
C GLY A 224 10.03 -14.32 18.66
N ARG A 225 10.88 -13.39 18.20
CA ARG A 225 10.66 -12.68 16.94
C ARG A 225 10.81 -13.68 15.79
N LEU A 226 9.97 -13.51 14.76
CA LEU A 226 9.94 -14.44 13.64
C LEU A 226 11.22 -14.38 12.81
N GLU A 227 11.88 -13.22 12.76
CA GLU A 227 13.19 -13.01 12.13
C GLU A 227 14.24 -13.97 12.72
N ASP A 228 14.45 -13.93 14.03
CA ASP A 228 15.45 -14.76 14.72
C ASP A 228 15.19 -16.28 14.56
N ILE A 229 13.90 -16.67 14.59
CA ILE A 229 13.49 -18.07 14.46
C ILE A 229 13.70 -18.59 13.03
N LEU A 230 13.34 -17.78 12.04
CA LEU A 230 13.52 -18.14 10.63
C LEU A 230 14.99 -18.10 10.23
N ASP A 231 15.77 -17.15 10.74
CA ASP A 231 17.20 -17.06 10.49
C ASP A 231 17.93 -18.32 10.99
N GLU A 232 17.70 -18.76 12.23
CA GLU A 232 18.30 -19.99 12.76
C GLU A 232 17.82 -21.24 12.00
N ALA A 233 16.58 -21.25 11.53
CA ALA A 233 16.05 -22.36 10.72
C ALA A 233 16.68 -22.40 9.30
N VAL A 234 16.88 -21.24 8.67
CA VAL A 234 17.51 -21.12 7.34
C VAL A 234 19.00 -21.40 7.44
N GLU A 235 19.69 -20.89 8.46
CA GLU A 235 21.11 -21.15 8.69
C GLU A 235 21.37 -22.65 8.94
N ALA A 236 20.51 -23.32 9.73
CA ALA A 236 20.59 -24.77 9.91
C ALA A 236 20.31 -25.57 8.63
N LEU A 237 19.49 -25.04 7.72
CA LEU A 237 19.24 -25.64 6.40
C LEU A 237 20.47 -25.46 5.49
N LEU A 238 21.03 -24.25 5.42
CA LEU A 238 22.22 -23.93 4.65
C LEU A 238 23.41 -24.75 5.14
N ASP A 239 23.63 -24.84 6.44
CA ASP A 239 24.72 -25.65 7.01
C ASP A 239 24.64 -27.15 6.68
N LYS A 240 23.44 -27.66 6.42
CA LYS A 240 23.21 -29.07 6.08
C LYS A 240 23.19 -29.32 4.58
N ARG A 241 22.74 -28.36 3.76
CA ARG A 241 22.40 -28.59 2.35
C ARG A 241 23.07 -27.66 1.36
N ASP A 242 23.74 -26.60 1.81
CA ASP A 242 24.46 -25.67 0.93
C ASP A 242 25.73 -26.33 0.36
N PRO A 243 25.83 -26.49 -0.97
CA PRO A 243 26.98 -27.11 -1.62
C PRO A 243 28.25 -26.26 -1.49
N ASP A 244 28.14 -24.94 -1.49
CA ASP A 244 29.28 -24.01 -1.43
C ASP A 244 29.89 -24.02 -0.02
N ARG A 245 29.06 -24.03 1.02
CA ARG A 245 29.53 -24.22 2.41
C ARG A 245 30.17 -25.59 2.59
N ARG A 246 29.69 -26.63 1.90
CA ARG A 246 30.29 -27.97 1.93
C ARG A 246 31.65 -28.00 1.25
N ILE A 247 31.79 -27.32 0.10
CA ILE A 247 33.06 -27.18 -0.61
C ILE A 247 34.07 -26.41 0.24
N ALA A 248 33.69 -25.27 0.81
CA ALA A 248 34.54 -24.48 1.69
C ALA A 248 35.02 -25.25 2.95
N ARG A 249 34.17 -26.13 3.52
CA ARG A 249 34.57 -27.04 4.62
C ARG A 249 35.60 -28.07 4.17
N LEU A 250 35.49 -28.61 2.96
CA LEU A 250 36.44 -29.58 2.41
C LEU A 250 37.79 -28.92 2.09
N GLU A 251 37.77 -27.69 1.56
CA GLU A 251 38.97 -26.89 1.31
C GLU A 251 39.70 -26.54 2.60
N LYS A 252 38.97 -26.10 3.64
CA LYS A 252 39.56 -25.88 4.99
C LYS A 252 40.18 -27.15 5.57
N ARG A 253 39.55 -28.32 5.39
CA ARG A 253 40.12 -29.61 5.86
C ARG A 253 41.35 -30.03 5.06
N ARG A 254 41.40 -29.76 3.74
CA ARG A 254 42.59 -29.99 2.91
C ARG A 254 43.74 -29.05 3.29
N ALA A 255 43.45 -27.78 3.55
CA ALA A 255 44.44 -26.81 4.02
C ALA A 255 44.99 -27.18 5.41
N ALA A 256 44.14 -27.60 6.35
CA ALA A 256 44.56 -28.04 7.69
C ALA A 256 45.42 -29.32 7.67
N LYS A 257 45.19 -30.21 6.70
CA LYS A 257 46.01 -31.44 6.52
C LYS A 257 47.36 -31.17 5.85
N THR A 258 47.55 -29.99 5.28
CA THR A 258 48.79 -29.58 4.57
C THR A 258 49.64 -28.61 5.41
N ALA A 259 49.20 -28.26 6.64
CA ALA A 259 49.98 -27.44 7.55
C ALA A 259 51.14 -28.26 8.17
N PRO A 260 52.41 -27.80 8.10
CA PRO A 260 53.53 -28.57 8.62
C PRO A 260 53.51 -28.61 10.15
N VAL A 261 53.80 -29.78 10.71
CA VAL A 261 54.06 -29.98 12.15
C VAL A 261 55.26 -29.12 12.54
N ARG A 262 55.05 -28.08 13.36
CA ARG A 262 56.15 -27.33 13.98
C ARG A 262 56.87 -28.27 14.96
N VAL A 263 58.04 -28.76 14.55
CA VAL A 263 59.00 -29.41 15.44
C VAL A 263 59.55 -28.35 16.40
N THR A 264 59.19 -28.45 17.67
CA THR A 264 59.84 -27.69 18.75
C THR A 264 61.15 -28.40 19.09
N SER A 265 62.28 -27.90 18.59
CA SER A 265 63.60 -28.29 19.08
C SER A 265 63.96 -27.46 20.31
N ALA A 266 63.97 -28.10 21.47
CA ALA A 266 64.70 -27.67 22.66
C ALA A 266 66.22 -27.75 22.39
N THR A 267 67.01 -26.79 22.88
CA THR A 267 68.37 -26.95 23.46
C THR A 267 68.91 -25.55 23.82
N GLY A 268 69.42 -25.40 25.03
CA GLY A 268 70.18 -24.25 25.51
C GLY A 268 70.00 -24.01 26.99
#